data_AF-A0A285G377-F1
#
_entry.id   AF-A0A285G377-F1
#
_cell.length_a   1.000
_cell.length_b   1.000
_cell.length_c   1.000
_cell.angle_alpha   90.00
_cell.angle_beta   90.00
_cell.angle_gamma   90.00
#
_symmetry.space_group_name_H-M   'P 1'
#
loop_
_entity.id
_entity.type
_entity.pdbx_description
1 polymer ?
#
loop_
_entity_poly.entity_id
_entity_poly.type
_entity_poly.pdbx_seq_one_letter_code
_entity_poly.pdbx_strand_id
1 'polypeptide(L)'
;MMEEELHHSEHIPQWKKQEIEDIKALIEKYPLFGIVGVGGIPAKQLQAMRRELKDVAVLKVSRNTLVNRALEGSSKDCSEMIDYLNQQCALIFTNENPFKLYKLLEQSKTPSPIKAGAIAPQDIKVEKGPTSFPPGPILGDLQSAGIPAAIDAGKVVVSQSKVVTEEGNVVSQKLASMLARLEIFPIEVGLDLHAVFEDGSIYTPDVLAIDNDKYFSDIAAASRQAFNLAVNVAYPTTATISTLISKASSQAINLGINATVLEPEIMDSLLGKAHSQMISLASAVSANNEDAVDEDLKSVLGAAAQSAATTVEKQPAEEAAEEEVEEEEEDAEENGMAGLGALFG
;
A
#
# COMPACT_ATOMS: atom_id res chain seq x y z
N MET A 1 44.93 -18.12 18.93
CA MET A 1 43.64 -17.67 19.44
C MET A 1 43.92 -17.10 20.81
N MET A 2 43.91 -15.77 20.95
CA MET A 2 44.10 -15.12 22.25
C MET A 2 42.82 -15.33 23.05
N GLU A 3 42.93 -15.96 24.21
CA GLU A 3 41.88 -15.91 25.23
C GLU A 3 41.72 -14.44 25.67
N GLU A 4 40.55 -13.87 25.45
CA GLU A 4 40.18 -12.58 26.04
C GLU A 4 40.17 -12.75 27.56
N GLU A 5 41.15 -12.13 28.24
CA GLU A 5 41.16 -12.03 29.70
C GLU A 5 39.95 -11.20 30.16
N LEU A 6 38.87 -11.89 30.56
CA LEU A 6 37.71 -11.26 31.15
C LEU A 6 38.09 -10.67 32.52
N HIS A 7 38.37 -9.37 32.57
CA HIS A 7 38.56 -8.64 33.81
C HIS A 7 37.24 -8.58 34.59
N HIS A 8 37.14 -9.34 35.68
CA HIS A 8 36.00 -9.31 36.59
C HIS A 8 36.23 -8.24 37.67
N SER A 9 35.28 -7.32 37.84
CA SER A 9 35.34 -6.36 38.95
C SER A 9 35.02 -7.06 40.27
N GLU A 10 35.95 -7.06 41.23
CA GLU A 10 35.73 -7.65 42.57
C GLU A 10 34.57 -6.98 43.34
N HIS A 11 34.31 -5.69 43.08
CA HIS A 11 33.18 -4.97 43.68
C HIS A 11 32.11 -4.66 42.63
N ILE A 12 30.97 -5.35 42.71
CA ILE A 12 29.80 -5.10 41.85
C ILE A 12 29.01 -3.92 42.44
N PRO A 13 28.86 -2.80 41.72
CA PRO A 13 28.06 -1.66 42.18
C PRO A 13 26.61 -2.06 42.49
N GLN A 14 26.06 -1.53 43.59
CA GLN A 14 24.70 -1.85 44.03
C GLN A 14 23.63 -1.52 42.98
N TRP A 15 23.78 -0.40 42.26
CA TRP A 15 22.83 0.02 41.23
C TRP A 15 22.70 -1.02 40.09
N LYS A 16 23.76 -1.77 39.77
CA LYS A 16 23.68 -2.84 38.75
C LYS A 16 22.83 -4.01 39.21
N LYS A 17 22.91 -4.35 40.50
CA LYS A 17 22.11 -5.43 41.11
C LYS A 17 20.64 -5.03 41.16
N GLN A 18 20.37 -3.80 41.63
CA GLN A 18 19.02 -3.23 41.67
C GLN A 18 18.40 -3.18 40.27
N GLU A 19 19.15 -2.74 39.26
CA GLU A 19 18.63 -2.68 37.88
C GLU A 19 18.27 -4.07 37.33
N ILE A 20 19.05 -5.10 37.66
CA ILE A 20 18.72 -6.49 37.27
C ILE A 20 17.47 -6.98 38.01
N GLU A 21 17.34 -6.69 39.31
CA GLU A 21 16.16 -7.04 40.10
C GLU A 21 14.90 -6.32 39.58
N ASP A 22 15.00 -5.05 39.22
CA ASP A 22 13.91 -4.27 38.62
C ASP A 22 13.44 -4.87 37.29
N ILE A 23 14.37 -5.28 36.42
CA ILE A 23 14.03 -5.92 35.14
C ILE A 23 13.32 -7.25 35.39
N LYS A 24 13.81 -8.08 36.32
CA LYS A 24 13.16 -9.35 36.68
C LYS A 24 11.75 -9.12 37.22
N ALA A 25 11.57 -8.14 38.10
CA ALA A 25 10.26 -7.79 38.64
C ALA A 25 9.28 -7.36 37.54
N LEU A 26 9.75 -6.66 36.49
CA LEU A 26 8.93 -6.30 35.34
C LEU A 26 8.58 -7.51 34.47
N ILE A 27 9.53 -8.43 34.23
CA ILE A 27 9.29 -9.67 33.47
C ILE A 27 8.26 -10.57 34.17
N GLU A 28 8.25 -10.60 35.51
CA GLU A 28 7.26 -11.35 36.29
C GLU A 28 5.89 -10.65 36.32
N LYS A 29 5.87 -9.32 36.39
CA LYS A 29 4.63 -8.54 36.47
C LYS A 29 3.83 -8.55 35.18
N TYR A 30 4.49 -8.50 34.03
CA TYR A 30 3.84 -8.44 32.73
C TYR A 30 3.86 -9.82 32.05
N PRO A 31 2.74 -10.26 31.44
CA PRO A 31 2.71 -11.52 30.70
C PRO A 31 3.59 -11.43 29.46
N LEU A 32 3.59 -10.26 28.81
CA LEU A 32 4.29 -10.01 27.56
C LEU A 32 5.41 -8.99 27.74
N PHE A 33 6.56 -9.29 27.15
CA PHE A 33 7.64 -8.33 27.02
C PHE A 33 8.34 -8.47 25.66
N GLY A 34 8.91 -7.38 25.17
CA GLY A 34 9.60 -7.33 23.90
C GLY A 34 10.92 -6.56 23.99
N ILE A 35 11.78 -6.84 23.02
CA ILE A 35 13.01 -6.09 22.77
C ILE A 35 12.76 -5.18 21.59
N VAL A 36 13.10 -3.91 21.76
CA VAL A 36 12.85 -2.85 20.79
C VAL A 36 14.12 -2.05 20.57
N GLY A 37 14.44 -1.76 19.31
CA GLY A 37 15.51 -0.86 18.92
C GLY A 37 15.14 0.59 19.22
N VAL A 38 16.04 1.30 19.90
CA VAL A 38 15.94 2.76 20.16
C VAL A 38 17.03 3.55 19.43
N GLY A 39 17.71 2.91 18.49
CA GLY A 39 18.85 3.45 17.76
C GLY A 39 18.48 4.67 16.92
N GLY A 40 19.30 5.73 17.00
CA GLY A 40 19.13 6.91 16.14
C GLY A 40 17.98 7.85 16.51
N ILE A 41 17.17 7.51 17.51
CA ILE A 41 16.02 8.32 17.96
C ILE A 41 16.49 9.51 18.82
N PRO A 42 16.22 10.76 18.43
CA PRO A 42 16.39 11.94 19.28
C PRO A 42 15.63 11.84 20.61
N ALA A 43 16.24 12.32 21.69
CA ALA A 43 15.64 12.25 23.03
C ALA A 43 14.24 12.86 23.13
N LYS A 44 13.95 13.93 22.38
CA LYS A 44 12.61 14.58 22.35
C LYS A 44 11.54 13.65 21.77
N GLN A 45 11.86 12.96 20.67
CA GLN A 45 10.95 12.00 20.03
C GLN A 45 10.75 10.77 20.92
N LEU A 46 11.83 10.23 21.49
CA LEU A 46 11.73 9.10 22.43
C LEU A 46 10.87 9.45 23.67
N GLN A 47 10.97 10.67 24.17
CA GLN A 47 10.11 11.15 25.26
C GLN A 47 8.64 11.30 24.85
N ALA A 48 8.36 11.72 23.61
CA ALA A 48 7.00 11.81 23.08
C ALA A 48 6.39 10.40 22.95
N MET A 49 7.08 9.48 22.28
CA MET A 49 6.65 8.07 22.17
C MET A 49 6.44 7.41 23.54
N ARG A 50 7.33 7.69 24.51
CA ARG A 50 7.18 7.18 25.88
C ARG A 50 5.94 7.75 26.60
N ARG A 51 5.51 8.97 26.28
CA ARG A 51 4.28 9.56 26.84
C ARG A 51 3.04 8.93 26.22
N GLU A 52 3.04 8.71 24.91
CA GLU A 52 1.96 8.03 24.19
C GLU A 52 1.78 6.59 24.68
N LEU A 53 2.89 5.90 24.94
CA LEU A 53 2.88 4.53 25.44
C LEU A 53 2.54 4.39 26.92
N LYS A 54 2.55 5.48 27.70
CA LYS A 54 2.54 5.42 29.18
C LYS A 54 1.43 4.55 29.78
N ASP A 55 0.25 4.57 29.18
CA ASP A 55 -0.93 3.87 29.69
C ASP A 55 -1.05 2.44 29.15
N VAL A 56 -0.36 2.12 28.05
CA VAL A 56 -0.45 0.82 27.34
C VAL A 56 0.78 -0.06 27.60
N ALA A 57 1.97 0.54 27.64
CA ALA A 57 3.23 -0.17 27.73
C ALA A 57 4.28 0.60 28.56
N VAL A 58 5.10 -0.15 29.30
CA VAL A 58 6.22 0.39 30.04
C VAL A 58 7.49 0.20 29.23
N LEU A 59 8.08 1.30 28.78
CA LEU A 59 9.39 1.32 28.13
C LEU A 59 10.50 1.52 29.18
N LYS A 60 11.44 0.58 29.24
CA LYS A 60 12.62 0.60 30.12
C LYS A 60 13.89 0.45 29.28
N VAL A 61 14.79 1.43 29.39
CA VAL A 61 16.09 1.42 28.71
C VAL A 61 17.15 1.03 29.72
N SER A 62 17.90 -0.03 29.43
CA SER A 62 18.94 -0.58 30.31
C SER A 62 20.12 -1.05 29.45
N ARG A 63 21.31 -1.23 30.06
CA ARG A 63 22.48 -1.75 29.32
C ARG A 63 22.23 -3.19 28.89
N ASN A 64 22.53 -3.54 27.63
CA ASN A 64 22.32 -4.89 27.10
C ASN A 64 22.97 -5.98 27.97
N THR A 65 24.15 -5.71 28.55
CA THR A 65 24.81 -6.67 29.46
C THR A 65 24.03 -6.94 30.74
N LEU A 66 23.29 -5.95 31.26
CA LEU A 66 22.41 -6.11 32.42
C LEU A 66 21.11 -6.81 32.03
N VAL A 67 20.57 -6.49 30.86
CA VAL A 67 19.38 -7.15 30.31
C VAL A 67 19.65 -8.62 30.07
N ASN A 68 20.76 -8.96 29.41
CA ASN A 68 21.20 -10.33 29.18
C ASN A 68 21.28 -11.10 30.51
N ARG A 69 21.95 -10.52 31.52
CA ARG A 69 22.05 -11.14 32.84
C ARG A 69 20.71 -11.28 33.57
N ALA A 70 19.77 -10.37 33.33
CA ALA A 70 18.42 -10.46 33.89
C ALA A 70 17.61 -11.57 33.22
N LEU A 71 17.73 -11.75 31.90
CA LEU A 71 17.06 -12.80 31.13
C LEU A 71 17.60 -14.19 31.48
N GLU A 72 18.92 -14.38 31.57
CA GLU A 72 19.54 -15.64 32.01
C GLU A 72 19.10 -16.06 33.41
N GLY A 73 18.88 -15.09 34.30
CA GLY A 73 18.48 -15.33 35.68
C GLY A 73 16.98 -15.22 35.92
N SER A 74 16.17 -15.11 34.86
CA SER A 74 14.71 -15.04 34.95
C SER A 74 14.12 -16.43 35.21
N SER A 75 12.92 -16.48 35.78
CA SER A 75 12.17 -17.72 36.02
C SER A 75 11.51 -18.28 34.76
N LYS A 76 11.36 -17.44 33.71
CA LYS A 76 10.82 -17.81 32.40
C LYS A 76 11.96 -18.24 31.47
N ASP A 77 11.76 -19.30 30.69
CA ASP A 77 12.70 -19.79 29.67
C ASP A 77 12.79 -18.79 28.48
N CYS A 78 13.43 -17.65 28.72
CA CYS A 78 13.58 -16.56 27.76
C CYS A 78 15.01 -16.43 27.21
N SER A 79 15.83 -17.48 27.32
CA SER A 79 17.24 -17.44 26.89
C SER A 79 17.37 -17.13 25.39
N GLU A 80 16.42 -17.57 24.57
CA GLU A 80 16.41 -17.33 23.13
C GLU A 80 16.20 -15.84 22.76
N MET A 81 15.66 -15.01 23.68
CA MET A 81 15.56 -13.57 23.43
C MET A 81 16.92 -12.84 23.44
N ILE A 82 17.96 -13.45 24.00
CA ILE A 82 19.28 -12.85 24.11
C ILE A 82 19.86 -12.57 22.71
N ASP A 83 19.57 -13.44 21.74
CA ASP A 83 20.05 -13.32 20.36
C ASP A 83 19.52 -12.08 19.63
N TYR A 84 18.41 -11.50 20.13
CA TYR A 84 17.78 -10.31 19.58
C TYR A 84 18.24 -9.00 20.26
N LEU A 85 19.15 -9.07 21.24
CA LEU A 85 19.72 -7.89 21.92
C LEU A 85 20.84 -7.23 21.10
N ASN A 86 20.49 -6.64 19.96
CA ASN A 86 21.45 -6.01 19.05
C ASN A 86 21.51 -4.48 19.18
N GLN A 87 22.72 -3.93 19.24
CA GLN A 87 22.97 -2.48 19.29
C GLN A 87 22.33 -1.75 20.49
N GLN A 88 21.49 -0.75 20.24
CA GLN A 88 20.83 0.09 21.24
C GLN A 88 19.40 -0.41 21.45
N CYS A 89 19.21 -1.26 22.46
CA CYS A 89 17.91 -1.85 22.78
C CYS A 89 17.24 -1.19 23.99
N ALA A 90 15.91 -1.30 24.01
CA ALA A 90 15.05 -1.07 25.15
C ALA A 90 14.11 -2.27 25.34
N LEU A 91 13.67 -2.47 26.56
CA LEU A 91 12.64 -3.43 26.89
C LEU A 91 11.29 -2.73 26.92
N ILE A 92 10.30 -3.35 26.30
CA ILE A 92 8.91 -2.94 26.37
C ILE A 92 8.11 -4.01 27.11
N PHE A 93 7.28 -3.59 28.05
CA PHE A 93 6.43 -4.49 28.83
C PHE A 93 4.98 -4.07 28.66
N THR A 94 4.09 -5.01 28.36
CA THR A 94 2.66 -4.70 28.24
C THR A 94 1.81 -5.91 28.64
N ASN A 95 0.53 -5.66 28.90
CA ASN A 95 -0.49 -6.69 29.12
C ASN A 95 -1.33 -6.94 27.85
N GLU A 96 -1.11 -6.16 26.80
CA GLU A 96 -1.83 -6.28 25.53
C GLU A 96 -1.22 -7.38 24.65
N ASN A 97 -1.97 -7.78 23.64
CA ASN A 97 -1.58 -8.79 22.65
C ASN A 97 -0.38 -8.33 21.78
N PRO A 98 0.52 -9.24 21.37
CA PRO A 98 1.72 -8.91 20.59
C PRO A 98 1.43 -8.23 19.25
N PHE A 99 0.36 -8.62 18.56
CA PHE A 99 -0.01 -8.02 17.27
C PHE A 99 -0.50 -6.58 17.45
N LYS A 100 -1.24 -6.31 18.53
CA LYS A 100 -1.65 -4.95 18.87
C LYS A 100 -0.45 -4.09 19.24
N LEU A 101 0.49 -4.65 20.02
CA LEU A 101 1.72 -3.95 20.35
C LEU A 101 2.49 -3.58 19.09
N TYR A 102 2.70 -4.52 18.17
CA TYR A 102 3.38 -4.26 16.90
C TYR A 102 2.68 -3.15 16.10
N LYS A 103 1.36 -3.26 15.90
CA LYS A 103 0.58 -2.24 15.20
C LYS A 103 0.69 -0.85 15.86
N LEU A 104 0.66 -0.81 17.19
CA LEU A 104 0.76 0.44 17.93
C LEU A 104 2.17 1.06 17.83
N LEU A 105 3.22 0.23 17.82
CA LEU A 105 4.59 0.70 17.59
C LEU A 105 4.79 1.23 16.17
N GLU A 106 4.26 0.53 15.16
CA GLU A 106 4.26 1.00 13.77
C GLU A 106 3.51 2.32 13.60
N GLN A 107 2.33 2.47 14.23
CA GLN A 107 1.57 3.73 14.22
C GLN A 107 2.27 4.88 14.96
N SER A 108 3.12 4.57 15.94
CA SER A 108 3.88 5.57 16.68
C SER A 108 5.13 6.05 15.94
N LYS A 109 5.47 5.45 14.79
CA LYS A 109 6.58 5.90 13.96
C LYS A 109 6.30 7.30 13.45
N THR A 110 7.27 8.18 13.61
CA THR A 110 7.17 9.56 13.14
C THR A 110 8.15 9.82 12.01
N PRO A 111 7.72 10.53 10.95
CA PRO A 111 8.63 10.91 9.89
C PRO A 111 9.66 11.91 10.43
N SER A 112 10.92 11.71 10.07
CA SER A 112 12.07 12.49 10.54
C SER A 112 12.98 12.90 9.37
N PRO A 113 13.63 14.07 9.47
CA PRO A 113 14.59 14.50 8.46
C PRO A 113 15.82 13.60 8.42
N ILE A 114 16.32 13.34 7.22
CA ILE A 114 17.58 12.63 6.98
C ILE A 114 18.78 13.53 7.36
N LYS A 115 19.76 12.95 8.05
CA LYS A 115 21.00 13.65 8.39
C LYS A 115 21.94 13.68 7.19
N ALA A 116 22.73 14.74 7.08
CA ALA A 116 23.77 14.84 6.07
C ALA A 116 24.79 13.69 6.20
N GLY A 117 25.13 13.04 5.09
CA GLY A 117 26.06 11.90 5.08
C GLY A 117 25.46 10.58 5.56
N ALA A 118 24.16 10.53 5.88
CA ALA A 118 23.46 9.27 6.12
C ALA A 118 23.16 8.55 4.79
N ILE A 119 23.05 7.23 4.87
CA ILE A 119 22.61 6.38 3.76
C ILE A 119 21.08 6.48 3.66
N ALA A 120 20.56 6.68 2.46
CA ALA A 120 19.11 6.67 2.23
C ALA A 120 18.54 5.26 2.45
N PRO A 121 17.60 5.05 3.40
CA PRO A 121 17.02 3.74 3.65
C PRO A 121 15.95 3.35 2.62
N GLN A 122 15.45 4.31 1.86
CA GLN A 122 14.49 4.12 0.78
C GLN A 122 14.68 5.22 -0.28
N ASP A 123 14.12 5.02 -1.46
CA ASP A 123 14.14 6.00 -2.55
C ASP A 123 13.50 7.33 -2.11
N ILE A 124 14.28 8.41 -2.16
CA ILE A 124 13.80 9.74 -1.78
C ILE A 124 13.18 10.41 -3.01
N LYS A 125 11.86 10.44 -3.03
CA LYS A 125 11.07 11.11 -4.08
C LYS A 125 10.66 12.50 -3.61
N VAL A 126 10.75 13.46 -4.52
CA VAL A 126 10.17 14.80 -4.34
C VAL A 126 9.05 14.93 -5.34
N GLU A 127 7.84 15.21 -4.86
CA GLU A 127 6.65 15.35 -5.70
C GLU A 127 6.56 16.73 -6.36
N LYS A 128 5.92 16.78 -7.53
CA LYS A 128 5.56 18.02 -8.21
C LYS A 128 4.55 18.79 -7.37
N GLY A 129 4.83 20.06 -7.10
CA GLY A 129 3.91 20.91 -6.36
C GLY A 129 4.46 22.30 -6.06
N PRO A 130 3.56 23.27 -5.77
CA PRO A 130 3.98 24.61 -5.38
C PRO A 130 4.59 24.59 -3.98
N THR A 131 5.72 25.28 -3.81
CA THR A 131 6.33 25.46 -2.49
C THR A 131 5.95 26.82 -1.90
N SER A 132 6.00 26.95 -0.57
CA SER A 132 5.68 28.21 0.13
C SER A 132 6.81 29.25 0.06
N PHE A 133 7.88 28.98 -0.70
CA PHE A 133 9.07 29.83 -0.73
C PHE A 133 8.98 30.95 -1.78
N PRO A 134 9.33 32.20 -1.43
CA PRO A 134 9.41 33.29 -2.39
C PRO A 134 10.60 33.08 -3.36
N PRO A 135 10.52 33.64 -4.58
CA PRO A 135 11.58 33.56 -5.57
C PRO A 135 12.84 34.25 -5.03
N GLY A 136 13.96 33.52 -5.03
CA GLY A 136 15.20 33.97 -4.42
C GLY A 136 16.33 32.95 -4.58
N PRO A 137 17.42 33.05 -3.79
CA PRO A 137 18.57 32.14 -3.88
C PRO A 137 18.20 30.67 -3.61
N ILE A 138 17.07 30.42 -2.95
CA ILE A 138 16.53 29.07 -2.68
C ILE A 138 16.31 28.29 -3.99
N LEU A 139 15.96 28.94 -5.10
CA LEU A 139 15.82 28.28 -6.40
C LEU A 139 17.14 27.65 -6.85
N GLY A 140 18.23 28.41 -6.75
CA GLY A 140 19.57 27.92 -7.09
C GLY A 140 20.03 26.82 -6.14
N ASP A 141 19.70 26.93 -4.85
CA ASP A 141 20.00 25.90 -3.86
C ASP A 141 19.28 24.57 -4.17
N LEU A 142 17.98 24.62 -4.51
CA LEU A 142 17.18 23.44 -4.90
C LEU A 142 17.72 22.77 -6.17
N GLN A 143 18.00 23.57 -7.21
CA GLN A 143 18.60 23.07 -8.45
C GLN A 143 19.98 22.47 -8.20
N SER A 144 20.80 23.09 -7.34
CA SER A 144 22.13 22.56 -6.98
C SER A 144 22.06 21.28 -6.15
N ALA A 145 20.95 21.05 -5.45
CA ALA A 145 20.66 19.83 -4.70
C ALA A 145 20.09 18.70 -5.59
N GLY A 146 19.89 18.95 -6.89
CA GLY A 146 19.34 17.98 -7.83
C GLY A 146 17.82 17.94 -7.92
N ILE A 147 17.13 18.90 -7.26
CA ILE A 147 15.66 19.01 -7.29
C ILE A 147 15.27 19.97 -8.44
N PRO A 148 14.50 19.50 -9.44
CA PRO A 148 14.06 20.35 -10.54
C PRO A 148 13.02 21.34 -10.03
N ALA A 149 13.42 22.60 -9.86
CA ALA A 149 12.54 23.68 -9.43
C ALA A 149 12.50 24.81 -10.48
N ALA A 150 11.34 25.41 -10.65
CA ALA A 150 11.08 26.57 -11.51
C ALA A 150 10.33 27.66 -10.73
N ILE A 151 10.27 28.87 -11.30
CA ILE A 151 9.44 29.95 -10.77
C ILE A 151 8.12 29.89 -11.52
N ASP A 152 7.02 29.80 -10.78
CA ASP A 152 5.66 29.90 -11.32
C ASP A 152 4.81 30.77 -10.41
N ALA A 153 3.99 31.64 -11.00
CA ALA A 153 3.12 32.60 -10.30
C ALA A 153 3.78 33.38 -9.14
N GLY A 154 5.08 33.69 -9.23
CA GLY A 154 5.81 34.40 -8.18
C GLY A 154 6.14 33.57 -6.94
N LYS A 155 6.09 32.24 -7.03
CA LYS A 155 6.56 31.27 -6.02
C LYS A 155 7.52 30.25 -6.66
N VAL A 156 8.30 29.55 -5.85
CA VAL A 156 9.13 28.44 -6.32
C VAL A 156 8.27 27.16 -6.36
N VAL A 157 8.27 26.44 -7.47
CA VAL A 157 7.49 25.22 -7.69
C VAL A 157 8.43 24.10 -8.11
N VAL A 158 8.21 22.89 -7.61
CA VAL A 158 8.91 21.69 -8.10
C VAL A 158 8.32 21.33 -9.45
N SER A 159 9.14 21.37 -10.51
CA SER A 159 8.66 21.25 -11.89
C SER A 159 8.14 19.84 -12.23
N GLN A 160 8.81 18.81 -11.71
CA GLN A 160 8.55 17.40 -12.03
C GLN A 160 8.85 16.52 -10.81
N SER A 161 8.02 15.49 -10.58
CA SER A 161 8.32 14.47 -9.58
C SER A 161 9.56 13.68 -9.99
N LYS A 162 10.57 13.64 -9.13
CA LYS A 162 11.83 12.95 -9.41
C LYS A 162 12.42 12.30 -8.16
N VAL A 163 13.00 11.11 -8.34
CA VAL A 163 13.84 10.46 -7.34
C VAL A 163 15.17 11.22 -7.26
N VAL A 164 15.41 11.88 -6.13
CA VAL A 164 16.61 12.73 -5.94
C VAL A 164 17.78 11.88 -5.43
N THR A 165 17.50 10.79 -4.73
CA THR A 165 18.51 9.83 -4.27
C THR A 165 17.87 8.44 -4.17
N GLU A 166 18.50 7.46 -4.80
CA GLU A 166 18.10 6.05 -4.71
C GLU A 166 18.52 5.45 -3.35
N GLU A 167 17.84 4.38 -2.95
CA GLU A 167 18.19 3.59 -1.78
C GLU A 167 19.68 3.19 -1.77
N GLY A 168 20.31 3.26 -0.59
CA GLY A 168 21.70 2.87 -0.40
C GLY A 168 22.73 3.94 -0.75
N ASN A 169 22.32 5.06 -1.37
CA ASN A 169 23.23 6.15 -1.69
C ASN A 169 23.39 7.14 -0.53
N VAL A 170 24.56 7.78 -0.46
CA VAL A 170 24.88 8.77 0.57
C VAL A 170 24.23 10.10 0.23
N VAL A 171 23.43 10.63 1.16
CA VAL A 171 22.77 11.91 0.98
C VAL A 171 23.74 13.08 1.19
N SER A 172 23.84 13.94 0.18
CA SER A 172 24.66 15.16 0.27
C SER A 172 24.11 16.15 1.30
N GLN A 173 24.99 16.94 1.92
CA GLN A 173 24.57 17.91 2.95
C GLN A 173 23.60 18.97 2.43
N LYS A 174 23.75 19.39 1.16
CA LYS A 174 22.84 20.33 0.50
C LYS A 174 21.45 19.72 0.34
N LEU A 175 21.38 18.47 -0.12
CA LEU A 175 20.13 17.75 -0.34
C LEU A 175 19.37 17.55 0.98
N ALA A 176 20.03 17.04 2.03
CA ALA A 176 19.40 16.86 3.35
C ALA A 176 18.83 18.18 3.91
N SER A 177 19.58 19.29 3.75
CA SER A 177 19.13 20.61 4.21
C SER A 177 17.92 21.12 3.42
N MET A 178 17.86 20.85 2.11
CA MET A 178 16.72 21.24 1.27
C MET A 178 15.49 20.38 1.53
N LEU A 179 15.63 19.07 1.70
CA LEU A 179 14.53 18.18 2.07
C LEU A 179 13.88 18.61 3.40
N ALA A 180 14.71 18.92 4.41
CA ALA A 180 14.22 19.40 5.69
C ALA A 180 13.48 20.75 5.58
N ARG A 181 13.84 21.61 4.62
CA ARG A 181 13.12 22.86 4.32
C ARG A 181 11.81 22.61 3.57
N LEU A 182 11.79 21.65 2.65
CA LEU A 182 10.60 21.23 1.93
C LEU A 182 9.63 20.40 2.80
N GLU A 183 9.97 20.18 4.07
CA GLU A 183 9.21 19.33 5.01
C GLU A 183 9.03 17.89 4.51
N ILE A 184 9.97 17.44 3.66
CA ILE A 184 10.03 16.07 3.17
C ILE A 184 10.94 15.27 4.10
N PHE A 185 10.35 14.30 4.77
CA PHE A 185 10.98 13.51 5.82
C PHE A 185 11.04 12.03 5.42
N PRO A 186 12.13 11.61 4.74
CA PRO A 186 12.19 10.29 4.11
C PRO A 186 12.56 9.15 5.07
N ILE A 187 12.89 9.45 6.33
CA ILE A 187 13.22 8.41 7.33
C ILE A 187 12.06 8.33 8.31
N GLU A 188 11.50 7.15 8.48
CA GLU A 188 10.64 6.86 9.62
C GLU A 188 11.51 6.53 10.83
N VAL A 189 11.33 7.31 11.90
CA VAL A 189 12.02 7.07 13.17
C VAL A 189 10.97 6.63 14.17
N GLY A 190 11.14 5.43 14.68
CA GLY A 190 10.34 4.91 15.78
C GLY A 190 10.98 3.71 16.44
N LEU A 191 10.17 3.07 17.27
CA LEU A 191 10.57 1.95 18.09
C LEU A 191 10.49 0.65 17.27
N ASP A 192 11.62 0.22 16.72
CA ASP A 192 11.69 -0.99 15.88
C ASP A 192 11.63 -2.24 16.75
N LEU A 193 10.53 -2.99 16.65
CA LEU A 193 10.40 -4.26 17.36
C LEU A 193 11.40 -5.27 16.82
N HIS A 194 12.19 -5.93 17.69
CA HIS A 194 13.10 -7.01 17.27
C HIS A 194 12.51 -8.39 17.58
N ALA A 195 11.93 -8.54 18.76
CA ALA A 195 11.28 -9.78 19.18
C ALA A 195 10.32 -9.49 20.34
N VAL A 196 9.24 -10.28 20.42
CA VAL A 196 8.29 -10.27 21.53
C VAL A 196 8.15 -11.68 22.08
N PHE A 197 8.11 -11.79 23.40
CA PHE A 197 7.89 -13.04 24.10
C PHE A 197 6.56 -13.02 24.83
N GLU A 198 5.75 -14.04 24.58
CA GLU A 198 4.47 -14.29 25.23
C GLU A 198 4.38 -15.79 25.53
N ASP A 199 4.20 -16.15 26.81
CA ASP A 199 3.93 -17.51 27.28
C ASP A 199 4.81 -18.63 26.66
N GLY A 200 6.11 -18.39 26.49
CA GLY A 200 7.06 -19.37 25.96
C GLY A 200 7.24 -19.34 24.44
N SER A 201 6.50 -18.49 23.73
CA SER A 201 6.63 -18.29 22.29
C SER A 201 7.35 -16.97 21.99
N ILE A 202 8.26 -16.99 21.02
CA ILE A 202 8.92 -15.80 20.50
C ILE A 202 8.30 -15.45 19.15
N TYR A 203 7.87 -14.20 19.02
CA TYR A 203 7.34 -13.62 17.81
C TYR A 203 8.32 -12.59 17.25
N THR A 204 8.74 -12.78 16.00
CA THR A 204 9.52 -11.80 15.24
C THR A 204 8.59 -10.85 14.48
N PRO A 205 9.07 -9.66 14.06
CA PRO A 205 8.27 -8.69 13.32
C PRO A 205 7.63 -9.27 12.06
N ASP A 206 8.33 -10.15 11.35
CA ASP A 206 7.83 -10.78 10.12
C ASP A 206 6.57 -11.62 10.34
N VAL A 207 6.44 -12.21 11.53
CA VAL A 207 5.25 -12.99 11.92
C VAL A 207 4.13 -12.07 12.41
N LEU A 208 4.49 -10.95 13.04
CA LEU A 208 3.55 -9.97 13.60
C LEU A 208 2.98 -9.01 12.53
N ALA A 209 3.70 -8.81 11.44
CA ALA A 209 3.30 -8.01 10.28
C ALA A 209 2.24 -8.73 9.45
N ILE A 210 1.01 -8.74 9.96
CA ILE A 210 -0.16 -9.31 9.28
C ILE A 210 -0.83 -8.21 8.42
N ASP A 211 -0.77 -8.39 7.11
CA ASP A 211 -1.54 -7.61 6.14
C ASP A 211 -2.92 -8.22 5.93
N ASN A 212 -3.93 -7.66 6.59
CA ASN A 212 -5.31 -8.15 6.51
C ASN A 212 -5.89 -8.09 5.09
N ASP A 213 -5.50 -7.08 4.30
CA ASP A 213 -6.05 -6.87 2.96
C ASP A 213 -5.52 -7.94 2.00
N LYS A 214 -4.24 -8.28 2.12
CA LYS A 214 -3.64 -9.40 1.40
C LYS A 214 -4.32 -10.72 1.73
N TYR A 215 -4.51 -11.04 3.02
CA TYR A 215 -5.17 -12.29 3.42
C TYR A 215 -6.61 -12.37 2.89
N PHE A 216 -7.34 -11.25 2.91
CA PHE A 216 -8.69 -11.21 2.35
C PHE A 216 -8.68 -11.45 0.83
N SER A 217 -7.75 -10.81 0.12
CA SER A 217 -7.55 -11.02 -1.32
C SER A 217 -7.19 -12.46 -1.65
N ASP A 218 -6.29 -13.08 -0.89
CA ASP A 218 -5.86 -14.46 -1.07
C ASP A 218 -7.01 -15.45 -0.87
N ILE A 219 -7.86 -15.24 0.15
CA ILE A 219 -9.06 -16.06 0.39
C ILE A 219 -10.06 -15.89 -0.77
N ALA A 220 -10.28 -14.66 -1.24
CA ALA A 220 -11.15 -14.40 -2.37
C ALA A 220 -10.63 -15.06 -3.66
N ALA A 221 -9.32 -15.00 -3.90
CA ALA A 221 -8.66 -15.65 -5.02
C ALA A 221 -8.78 -17.18 -4.93
N ALA A 222 -8.52 -17.76 -3.77
CA ALA A 222 -8.67 -19.20 -3.53
C ALA A 222 -10.11 -19.67 -3.79
N SER A 223 -11.12 -18.91 -3.34
CA SER A 223 -12.53 -19.20 -3.61
C SER A 223 -12.85 -19.17 -5.11
N ARG A 224 -12.37 -18.15 -5.84
CA ARG A 224 -12.55 -18.05 -7.30
C ARG A 224 -11.89 -19.21 -8.03
N GLN A 225 -10.67 -19.59 -7.62
CA GLN A 225 -9.94 -20.72 -8.21
C GLN A 225 -10.64 -22.06 -7.94
N ALA A 226 -11.10 -22.28 -6.71
CA ALA A 226 -11.86 -23.48 -6.35
C ALA A 226 -13.18 -23.57 -7.14
N PHE A 227 -13.91 -22.45 -7.28
CA PHE A 227 -15.11 -22.38 -8.09
C PHE A 227 -14.83 -22.71 -9.57
N ASN A 228 -13.78 -22.10 -10.13
CA ASN A 228 -13.35 -22.34 -11.51
C ASN A 228 -13.01 -23.82 -11.75
N LEU A 229 -12.26 -24.43 -10.83
CA LEU A 229 -11.95 -25.86 -10.88
C LEU A 229 -13.22 -26.71 -10.87
N ALA A 230 -14.15 -26.43 -9.95
CA ALA A 230 -15.41 -27.17 -9.85
C ALA A 230 -16.28 -27.06 -11.12
N VAL A 231 -16.36 -25.86 -11.72
CA VAL A 231 -17.08 -25.63 -12.98
C VAL A 231 -16.42 -26.35 -14.15
N ASN A 232 -15.09 -26.42 -14.21
CA ASN A 232 -14.37 -27.08 -15.29
C ASN A 232 -14.37 -28.61 -15.19
N VAL A 233 -14.39 -29.17 -13.98
CA VAL A 233 -14.59 -30.61 -13.75
C VAL A 233 -16.07 -31.01 -13.90
N ALA A 234 -16.98 -30.04 -14.08
CA ALA A 234 -18.43 -30.25 -14.11
C ALA A 234 -18.97 -30.90 -12.83
N TYR A 235 -18.41 -30.52 -11.68
CA TYR A 235 -18.87 -31.00 -10.37
C TYR A 235 -20.10 -30.20 -9.90
N PRO A 236 -21.29 -30.83 -9.81
CA PRO A 236 -22.53 -30.11 -9.52
C PRO A 236 -22.69 -29.86 -8.02
N THR A 237 -22.65 -28.59 -7.64
CA THR A 237 -22.96 -28.11 -6.28
C THR A 237 -24.01 -27.01 -6.37
N THR A 238 -24.62 -26.66 -5.24
CA THR A 238 -25.59 -25.54 -5.19
C THR A 238 -24.99 -24.23 -5.70
N ALA A 239 -23.68 -24.00 -5.49
CA ALA A 239 -22.98 -22.83 -5.98
C ALA A 239 -22.67 -22.89 -7.48
N THR A 240 -22.32 -24.08 -8.02
CA THR A 240 -21.85 -24.22 -9.42
C THR A 240 -22.95 -24.56 -10.42
N ILE A 241 -24.10 -25.10 -9.98
CA ILE A 241 -25.11 -25.67 -10.88
C ILE A 241 -25.70 -24.63 -11.85
N SER A 242 -25.97 -23.41 -11.38
CA SER A 242 -26.50 -22.34 -12.24
C SER A 242 -25.53 -22.00 -13.35
N THR A 243 -24.24 -21.84 -13.01
CA THR A 243 -23.19 -21.51 -13.98
C THR A 243 -22.92 -22.65 -14.94
N LEU A 244 -23.00 -23.91 -14.48
CA LEU A 244 -22.87 -25.08 -15.34
C LEU A 244 -23.99 -25.16 -16.38
N ILE A 245 -25.24 -24.90 -15.98
CA ILE A 245 -26.38 -24.89 -16.90
C ILE A 245 -26.23 -23.77 -17.93
N SER A 246 -25.88 -22.54 -17.50
CA SER A 246 -25.64 -21.43 -18.42
C SER A 246 -24.47 -21.72 -19.38
N LYS A 247 -23.39 -22.33 -18.89
CA LYS A 247 -22.25 -22.73 -19.74
C LYS A 247 -22.68 -23.77 -20.77
N ALA A 248 -23.44 -24.78 -20.35
CA ALA A 248 -23.94 -25.83 -21.24
C ALA A 248 -24.88 -25.28 -22.31
N SER A 249 -25.83 -24.40 -21.95
CA SER A 249 -26.75 -23.80 -22.91
C SER A 249 -26.02 -22.92 -23.92
N SER A 250 -25.10 -22.06 -23.45
CA SER A 250 -24.27 -21.24 -24.35
C SER A 250 -23.41 -22.09 -25.28
N GLN A 251 -22.82 -23.19 -24.80
CA GLN A 251 -22.03 -24.10 -25.64
C GLN A 251 -22.90 -24.83 -26.67
N ALA A 252 -24.10 -25.26 -26.29
CA ALA A 252 -25.05 -25.91 -27.21
C ALA A 252 -25.53 -24.96 -28.32
N ILE A 253 -25.89 -23.73 -27.97
CA ILE A 253 -26.29 -22.70 -28.95
C ILE A 253 -25.11 -22.39 -29.89
N ASN A 254 -23.90 -22.21 -29.34
CA ASN A 254 -22.70 -21.98 -30.15
C ASN A 254 -22.43 -23.14 -31.11
N LEU A 255 -22.60 -24.39 -30.68
CA LEU A 255 -22.48 -25.55 -31.55
C LEU A 255 -23.55 -25.53 -32.65
N GLY A 256 -24.81 -25.28 -32.31
CA GLY A 256 -25.91 -25.21 -33.28
C GLY A 256 -25.69 -24.13 -34.35
N ILE A 257 -25.20 -22.95 -33.97
CA ILE A 257 -24.88 -21.85 -34.89
C ILE A 257 -23.72 -22.20 -35.83
N ASN A 258 -22.72 -22.96 -35.36
CA ASN A 258 -21.55 -23.34 -36.17
C ASN A 258 -21.81 -24.56 -37.05
N ALA A 259 -22.64 -25.50 -36.58
CA ALA A 259 -23.06 -26.67 -37.35
C ALA A 259 -24.26 -26.38 -38.28
N THR A 260 -24.85 -25.18 -38.21
CA THR A 260 -26.02 -24.75 -39.01
C THR A 260 -27.22 -25.69 -38.83
N VAL A 261 -27.50 -26.03 -37.57
CA VAL A 261 -28.69 -26.84 -37.23
C VAL A 261 -29.91 -25.93 -37.24
N LEU A 262 -30.91 -26.28 -38.05
CA LEU A 262 -32.12 -25.49 -38.25
C LEU A 262 -33.16 -25.79 -37.16
N GLU A 263 -32.93 -25.23 -35.98
CA GLU A 263 -33.84 -25.30 -34.84
C GLU A 263 -34.53 -23.93 -34.63
N PRO A 264 -35.82 -23.87 -34.23
CA PRO A 264 -36.56 -22.62 -34.07
C PRO A 264 -35.90 -21.60 -33.11
N GLU A 265 -35.27 -22.07 -32.03
CA GLU A 265 -34.63 -21.19 -31.03
C GLU A 265 -33.33 -20.52 -31.53
N ILE A 266 -32.68 -21.10 -32.54
CA ILE A 266 -31.37 -20.64 -33.05
C ILE A 266 -31.55 -19.93 -34.41
N MET A 267 -32.73 -20.03 -35.03
CA MET A 267 -33.02 -19.49 -36.35
C MET A 267 -32.74 -17.99 -36.47
N ASP A 268 -33.15 -17.20 -35.49
CA ASP A 268 -32.91 -15.75 -35.48
C ASP A 268 -31.41 -15.43 -35.47
N SER A 269 -30.63 -16.17 -34.68
CA SER A 269 -29.17 -16.02 -34.62
C SER A 269 -28.49 -16.48 -35.91
N LEU A 270 -29.00 -17.52 -36.56
CA LEU A 270 -28.49 -18.00 -37.85
C LEU A 270 -28.79 -17.01 -38.98
N LEU A 271 -30.00 -16.45 -39.04
CA LEU A 271 -30.38 -15.43 -40.00
C LEU A 271 -29.57 -14.14 -39.79
N GLY A 272 -29.37 -13.74 -38.52
CA GLY A 272 -28.49 -12.62 -38.17
C GLY A 272 -27.03 -12.85 -38.63
N LYS A 273 -26.49 -14.06 -38.41
CA LYS A 273 -25.15 -14.43 -38.89
C LYS A 273 -25.06 -14.42 -40.42
N ALA A 274 -26.06 -14.98 -41.11
CA ALA A 274 -26.11 -15.00 -42.57
C ALA A 274 -26.19 -13.57 -43.15
N HIS A 275 -27.01 -12.72 -42.56
CA HIS A 275 -27.13 -11.31 -42.93
C HIS A 275 -25.81 -10.55 -42.72
N SER A 276 -25.15 -10.76 -41.57
CA SER A 276 -23.84 -10.17 -41.29
C SER A 276 -22.76 -10.63 -42.29
N GLN A 277 -22.70 -11.93 -42.60
CA GLN A 277 -21.77 -12.48 -43.58
C GLN A 277 -22.04 -11.97 -45.00
N MET A 278 -23.31 -11.84 -45.39
CA MET A 278 -23.72 -11.25 -46.66
C MET A 278 -23.23 -9.81 -46.78
N ILE A 279 -23.43 -8.98 -45.74
CA ILE A 279 -22.94 -7.59 -45.72
C ILE A 279 -21.41 -7.56 -45.80
N SER A 280 -20.70 -8.41 -45.06
CA SER A 280 -19.23 -8.46 -45.10
C SER A 280 -18.69 -8.90 -46.45
N LEU A 281 -19.37 -9.82 -47.15
CA LEU A 281 -18.99 -10.23 -48.50
C LEU A 281 -19.30 -9.11 -49.51
N ALA A 282 -20.47 -8.49 -49.40
CA ALA A 282 -20.88 -7.40 -50.27
C ALA A 282 -19.94 -6.19 -50.16
N SER A 283 -19.46 -5.85 -48.96
CA SER A 283 -18.47 -4.78 -48.77
C SER A 283 -17.11 -5.12 -49.40
N ALA A 284 -16.63 -6.36 -49.24
CA ALA A 284 -15.37 -6.80 -49.83
C ALA A 284 -15.42 -6.90 -51.37
N VAL A 285 -16.58 -7.28 -51.93
CA VAL A 285 -16.79 -7.33 -53.38
C VAL A 285 -16.93 -5.93 -53.96
N SER A 286 -17.69 -5.04 -53.30
CA SER A 286 -17.83 -3.64 -53.71
C SER A 286 -16.51 -2.87 -53.71
N ALA A 287 -15.56 -3.25 -52.84
CA ALA A 287 -14.21 -2.66 -52.81
C ALA A 287 -13.35 -3.05 -54.03
N ASN A 288 -13.63 -4.21 -54.65
CA ASN A 288 -12.89 -4.71 -55.82
C ASN A 288 -13.58 -4.39 -57.14
N ASN A 289 -14.92 -4.41 -57.20
CA ASN A 289 -15.74 -4.05 -58.37
C ASN A 289 -17.09 -3.47 -57.93
N GLU A 290 -17.34 -2.21 -58.25
CA GLU A 290 -18.52 -1.44 -57.82
C GLU A 290 -19.82 -1.85 -58.55
N ASP A 291 -19.71 -2.48 -59.72
CA ASP A 291 -20.84 -2.93 -60.55
C ASP A 291 -21.28 -4.37 -60.22
N ALA A 292 -20.58 -5.06 -59.34
CA ALA A 292 -20.87 -6.46 -58.98
C ALA A 292 -21.94 -6.60 -57.88
N VAL A 293 -22.50 -5.49 -57.39
CA VAL A 293 -23.42 -5.44 -56.26
C VAL A 293 -24.68 -4.65 -56.66
N ASP A 294 -25.86 -5.23 -56.41
CA ASP A 294 -27.15 -4.63 -56.77
C ASP A 294 -27.47 -3.37 -55.92
N GLU A 295 -28.34 -2.48 -56.43
CA GLU A 295 -28.71 -1.22 -55.76
C GLU A 295 -29.29 -1.43 -54.35
N ASP A 296 -30.05 -2.50 -54.14
CA ASP A 296 -30.61 -2.85 -52.83
C ASP A 296 -29.49 -3.18 -51.83
N LEU A 297 -28.44 -3.89 -52.24
CA LEU A 297 -27.30 -4.21 -51.38
C LEU A 297 -26.40 -2.99 -51.14
N LYS A 298 -26.27 -2.08 -52.11
CA LYS A 298 -25.61 -0.77 -51.93
C LYS A 298 -26.32 0.09 -50.87
N SER A 299 -27.66 0.06 -50.85
CA SER A 299 -28.46 0.76 -49.84
C SER A 299 -28.27 0.18 -48.44
N VAL A 300 -28.20 -1.15 -48.31
CA VAL A 300 -27.97 -1.86 -47.04
C VAL A 300 -26.54 -1.67 -46.54
N LEU A 301 -25.54 -1.60 -47.43
CA LEU A 301 -24.16 -1.25 -47.08
C LEU A 301 -24.04 0.18 -46.56
N GLY A 302 -24.75 1.14 -47.18
CA GLY A 302 -24.83 2.52 -46.70
C GLY A 302 -25.49 2.65 -45.33
N ALA A 303 -26.59 1.91 -45.10
CA ALA A 303 -27.26 1.85 -43.80
C ALA A 303 -26.40 1.15 -42.72
N ALA A 304 -25.66 0.09 -43.09
CA ALA A 304 -24.73 -0.58 -42.18
C ALA A 304 -23.52 0.30 -41.83
N ALA A 305 -23.01 1.09 -42.78
CA ALA A 305 -21.95 2.08 -42.54
C ALA A 305 -22.41 3.22 -41.62
N GLN A 306 -23.65 3.68 -41.77
CA GLN A 306 -24.25 4.65 -40.85
C GLN A 306 -24.46 4.05 -39.46
N SER A 307 -24.99 2.83 -39.35
CA SER A 307 -25.14 2.16 -38.04
C SER A 307 -23.80 1.88 -37.37
N ALA A 308 -22.74 1.55 -38.12
CA ALA A 308 -21.38 1.38 -37.60
C ALA A 308 -20.78 2.72 -37.14
N ALA A 309 -21.00 3.81 -37.88
CA ALA A 309 -20.60 5.16 -37.46
C ALA A 309 -21.34 5.62 -36.20
N THR A 310 -22.64 5.31 -36.06
CA THR A 310 -23.42 5.63 -34.86
C THR A 310 -23.02 4.78 -33.65
N THR A 311 -22.53 3.54 -33.82
CA THR A 311 -21.97 2.75 -32.71
C THR A 311 -20.58 3.21 -32.29
N VAL A 312 -19.78 3.79 -33.21
CA VAL A 312 -18.48 4.41 -32.88
C VAL A 312 -18.68 5.77 -32.19
N GLU A 313 -19.72 6.54 -32.52
CA GLU A 313 -20.10 7.76 -31.79
C GLU A 313 -20.78 7.51 -30.43
N LYS A 314 -21.19 6.26 -30.13
CA LYS A 314 -21.91 5.90 -28.90
C LYS A 314 -21.23 4.82 -28.05
N GLN A 315 -19.92 4.66 -28.19
CA GLN A 315 -19.05 4.22 -27.11
C GLN A 315 -18.42 5.48 -26.50
N PRO A 316 -18.82 5.91 -25.29
CA PRO A 316 -18.26 7.09 -24.67
C PRO A 316 -16.79 6.89 -24.35
N ALA A 317 -16.05 7.98 -24.48
CA ALA A 317 -14.84 8.26 -23.73
C ALA A 317 -15.10 8.14 -22.22
N GLU A 318 -15.07 6.92 -21.69
CA GLU A 318 -15.15 6.61 -20.26
C GLU A 318 -13.84 5.94 -19.79
N GLU A 319 -12.70 6.44 -20.28
CA GLU A 319 -11.37 6.11 -19.75
C GLU A 319 -10.43 7.33 -19.69
N ALA A 320 -10.98 8.57 -19.70
CA ALA A 320 -10.17 9.79 -19.62
C ALA A 320 -10.83 11.00 -18.89
N ALA A 321 -11.80 10.78 -18.00
CA ALA A 321 -12.49 11.88 -17.32
C ALA A 321 -12.78 11.66 -15.82
N GLU A 322 -12.04 10.78 -15.13
CA GLU A 322 -12.11 10.63 -13.66
C GLU A 322 -11.07 11.49 -12.88
N GLU A 323 -10.42 12.49 -13.50
CA GLU A 323 -9.44 13.34 -12.79
C GLU A 323 -9.76 14.85 -12.75
N GLU A 324 -10.94 15.32 -13.18
CA GLU A 324 -11.24 16.77 -13.22
C GLU A 324 -12.58 17.23 -12.59
N VAL A 325 -13.20 16.49 -11.64
CA VAL A 325 -14.46 16.95 -10.98
C VAL A 325 -14.43 16.97 -9.44
N GLU A 326 -13.26 17.05 -8.79
CA GLU A 326 -13.20 17.23 -7.31
C GLU A 326 -12.91 18.68 -6.82
N GLU A 327 -12.86 19.70 -7.69
CA GLU A 327 -12.51 21.08 -7.25
C GLU A 327 -13.60 22.17 -7.42
N GLU A 328 -14.88 21.84 -7.63
CA GLU A 328 -15.95 22.88 -7.68
C GLU A 328 -17.09 22.76 -6.65
N GLU A 329 -16.91 21.99 -5.55
CA GLU A 329 -17.85 21.97 -4.42
C GLU A 329 -17.27 22.59 -3.12
N GLU A 330 -16.89 23.88 -3.10
CA GLU A 330 -16.78 24.63 -1.82
C GLU A 330 -17.26 26.11 -1.85
N ASP A 331 -17.82 26.63 -2.95
CA ASP A 331 -18.27 28.04 -3.03
C ASP A 331 -19.80 28.23 -3.21
N ALA A 332 -20.63 27.38 -2.60
CA ALA A 332 -22.10 27.49 -2.71
C ALA A 332 -22.90 27.43 -1.38
N GLU A 333 -22.26 27.53 -0.20
CA GLU A 333 -22.97 27.48 1.10
C GLU A 333 -23.37 28.85 1.71
N GLU A 334 -23.47 29.94 0.93
CA GLU A 334 -23.96 31.23 1.50
C GLU A 334 -25.17 31.89 0.82
N ASN A 335 -25.86 31.24 -0.13
CA ASN A 335 -27.05 31.84 -0.79
C ASN A 335 -28.32 30.96 -0.81
N GLY A 336 -28.39 29.93 0.02
CA GLY A 336 -29.51 28.99 0.08
C GLY A 336 -30.74 29.38 0.93
N MET A 337 -30.80 30.58 1.53
CA MET A 337 -31.88 30.95 2.48
C MET A 337 -32.73 32.16 2.09
N ALA A 338 -32.92 32.40 0.78
CA ALA A 338 -33.80 33.46 0.29
C ALA A 338 -35.06 32.97 -0.47
N GLY A 339 -35.19 31.66 -0.74
CA GLY A 339 -36.25 31.13 -1.63
C GLY A 339 -37.52 30.59 -0.94
N LEU A 340 -37.50 30.33 0.36
CA LEU A 340 -38.59 29.62 1.06
C LEU A 340 -39.65 30.53 1.70
N GLY A 341 -39.50 31.86 1.64
CA GLY A 341 -40.43 32.82 2.24
C GLY A 341 -41.61 33.25 1.36
N ALA A 342 -41.64 32.89 0.08
CA ALA A 342 -42.66 33.35 -0.87
C ALA A 342 -43.83 32.38 -1.09
N LEU A 343 -43.88 31.27 -0.35
CA LEU A 343 -44.88 30.20 -0.52
C LEU A 343 -45.85 30.04 0.66
N PHE A 344 -45.81 30.93 1.65
CA PHE A 344 -46.75 30.95 2.79
C PHE A 344 -47.06 32.38 3.28
N GLY A 345 -47.36 33.28 2.35
CA GLY A 345 -47.92 34.62 2.61
C GLY A 345 -49.10 34.89 1.69
#